data_AF-A0A930RAJ7-F1
#
_entry.id   AF-A0A930RAJ7-F1
#
_cell.length_a   1.000
_cell.length_b   1.000
_cell.length_c   1.000
_cell.angle_alpha   90.00
_cell.angle_beta   90.00
_cell.angle_gamma   90.00
#
_symmetry.space_group_name_H-M   'P 1'
#
loop_
_entity.id
_entity.type
_entity.pdbx_description
1 polymer ?
#
loop_
_entity_poly.entity_id
_entity_poly.type
_entity_poly.pdbx_seq_one_letter_code
_entity_poly.pdbx_strand_id
1 'polypeptide(L)' 'MPANQRILIIEDEKNLSRFVELELKHEGYETKVCADGRSGLQAAIDEHWDAILLDLM' A
#
# COMPACT_ATOMS: atom_id res chain seq x y z
N MET A 1 -14.44 -12.21 -4.29
CA MET A 1 -14.23 -10.92 -3.61
C MET A 1 -13.28 -11.16 -2.45
N PRO A 2 -12.05 -10.66 -2.48
CA PRO A 2 -11.07 -10.90 -1.43
C PRO A 2 -11.43 -10.05 -0.21
N ALA A 3 -12.30 -10.54 0.66
CA ALA A 3 -12.89 -9.74 1.74
C ALA A 3 -11.91 -9.29 2.85
N ASN A 4 -10.60 -9.58 2.74
CA ASN A 4 -9.62 -9.34 3.81
C ASN A 4 -8.16 -9.22 3.31
N GLN A 5 -7.92 -9.01 2.02
CA GLN A 5 -6.53 -8.91 1.52
C GLN A 5 -5.96 -7.51 1.76
N ARG A 6 -4.76 -7.46 2.35
CA ARG A 6 -4.07 -6.23 2.78
C ARG A 6 -2.90 -5.93 1.86
N ILE A 7 -2.88 -4.72 1.31
CA ILE A 7 -1.82 -4.24 0.41
C ILE A 7 -1.11 -3.04 1.03
N LEU A 8 0.21 -3.13 1.14
CA LEU A 8 1.08 -2.00 1.51
C LEU A 8 1.52 -1.27 0.24
N ILE A 9 1.37 0.04 0.21
CA ILE A 9 1.79 0.91 -0.89
C ILE A 9 2.91 1.81 -0.37
N ILE A 10 4.08 1.80 -1.01
CA ILE A 10 5.25 2.62 -0.68
C ILE A 10 5.51 3.51 -1.90
N GLU A 11 5.13 4.79 -1.81
CA GLU A 11 5.02 5.72 -2.93
C GLU A 11 5.04 7.16 -2.39
N ASP A 12 5.98 8.00 -2.82
CA ASP A 12 6.15 9.36 -2.31
C ASP A 12 5.27 10.38 -3.06
N GLU A 13 4.87 10.09 -4.29
CA GLU A 13 3.93 10.92 -5.04
C GLU A 13 2.50 10.77 -4.49
N LYS A 14 2.04 11.79 -3.75
CA LYS A 14 0.72 11.82 -3.10
C LYS A 14 -0.46 11.58 -4.06
N ASN A 15 -0.38 12.10 -5.28
CA ASN A 15 -1.48 11.96 -6.24
C ASN A 15 -1.56 10.53 -6.76
N LEU A 16 -0.41 9.92 -7.06
CA LEU A 16 -0.33 8.55 -7.55
C LEU A 16 -0.73 7.55 -6.47
N SER A 17 -0.14 7.67 -5.27
CA SER A 17 -0.51 6.82 -4.13
C SER A 17 -2.00 6.92 -3.78
N ARG A 18 -2.59 8.12 -3.82
CA ARG A 18 -4.03 8.31 -3.57
C ARG A 18 -4.90 7.66 -4.64
N PHE A 19 -4.50 7.75 -5.91
CA PHE A 19 -5.20 7.11 -7.01
C PHE A 19 -5.18 5.58 -6.86
N VAL A 20 -4.00 4.98 -6.64
CA VAL A 20 -3.85 3.53 -6.44
C VAL A 20 -4.63 3.05 -5.21
N GLU A 21 -4.57 3.80 -4.11
CA GLU A 21 -5.32 3.50 -2.89
C GLU A 21 -6.85 3.45 -3.13
N LEU A 22 -7.38 4.39 -3.91
CA LEU A 22 -8.81 4.47 -4.23
C LEU A 22 -9.27 3.27 -5.07
N GLU A 23 -8.54 2.93 -6.13
CA GLU A 23 -8.86 1.79 -7.01
C GLU A 23 -8.82 0.47 -6.22
N LEU A 24 -7.79 0.25 -5.41
CA LEU A 24 -7.69 -0.96 -4.60
C LEU A 24 -8.81 -1.04 -3.54
N LYS A 25 -9.15 0.07 -2.88
CA LYS A 25 -10.29 0.10 -1.95
C LYS A 25 -11.62 -0.15 -2.65
N HIS A 26 -11.80 0.34 -3.88
CA HIS A 26 -12.99 0.09 -4.69
C HIS A 26 -13.15 -1.40 -5.03
N GLU A 27 -12.04 -2.09 -5.31
CA GLU A 27 -12.00 -3.55 -5.53
C GLU A 27 -12.13 -4.39 -4.25
N GLY A 28 -12.20 -3.74 -3.08
CA GLY A 28 -12.43 -4.37 -1.78
C GLY A 28 -11.17 -4.77 -1.00
N TYR A 29 -10.00 -4.27 -1.39
CA TYR A 29 -8.76 -4.47 -0.64
C TYR A 29 -8.64 -3.49 0.53
N GLU A 30 -7.97 -3.94 1.59
CA GLU A 30 -7.46 -3.06 2.64
C GLU A 30 -6.10 -2.51 2.22
N THR A 31 -5.87 -1.21 2.41
CA THR A 31 -4.62 -0.58 1.99
C THR A 31 -4.02 0.30 3.08
N LYS A 32 -2.69 0.38 3.08
CA LYS A 32 -1.90 1.36 3.85
C LYS A 32 -0.88 2.00 2.92
N VAL A 33 -0.75 3.32 3.01
CA VAL A 33 0.21 4.11 2.21
C VAL A 33 1.33 4.59 3.12
N CYS A 34 2.57 4.40 2.68
CA CYS A 34 3.79 4.94 3.25
C CYS A 34 4.46 5.84 2.21
N ALA A 35 4.80 7.07 2.59
CA ALA A 35 5.37 8.07 1.67
C ALA A 35 6.91 8.02 1.57
N ASP A 36 7.54 7.06 2.23
CA ASP A 36 8.99 6.91 2.24
C ASP A 36 9.39 5.46 2.54
N GLY A 37 10.61 5.09 2.12
CA GLY A 37 11.12 3.74 2.30
C GLY A 37 11.34 3.33 3.76
N ARG A 38 11.57 4.26 4.71
CA ARG A 38 11.79 3.89 6.12
C ARG A 38 10.47 3.49 6.77
N SER A 39 9.43 4.31 6.60
CA SER A 39 8.10 3.98 7.12
C SER A 39 7.51 2.75 6.41
N GLY A 40 7.76 2.62 5.09
CA GLY A 40 7.38 1.45 4.30
C GLY A 40 8.06 0.16 4.77
N LEU A 41 9.39 0.19 4.98
CA LEU A 41 10.14 -0.96 5.49
C LEU A 41 9.67 -1.38 6.88
N GLN A 42 9.46 -0.41 7.78
CA GLN A 42 8.97 -0.71 9.13
C GLN A 42 7.59 -1.37 9.07
N ALA A 43 6.67 -0.85 8.27
CA ALA A 43 5.34 -1.44 8.09
C ALA A 43 5.39 -2.84 7.46
N ALA A 44 6.32 -3.07 6.52
CA ALA A 44 6.48 -4.37 5.85
C ALA A 44 6.99 -5.47 6.80
N ILE A 45 7.78 -5.09 7.82
CA ILE A 45 8.34 -6.03 8.80
C ILE A 45 7.39 -6.26 9.99
N ASP A 46 6.71 -5.21 10.46
CA ASP A 46 5.91 -5.26 11.69
C ASP A 46 4.52 -5.88 11.50
N GLU A 47 4.03 -5.92 10.26
CA GLU A 47 2.67 -6.34 9.93
C GLU A 47 2.66 -7.39 8.81
N HIS A 48 1.56 -8.13 8.70
CA HIS A 48 1.36 -9.09 7.62
C HIS A 48 0.65 -8.43 6.43
N TRP A 49 1.20 -8.64 5.23
CA TRP A 49 0.68 -8.12 3.96
C TRP A 49 0.60 -9.23 2.93
N ASP A 50 -0.45 -9.21 2.13
CA ASP A 50 -0.62 -10.15 1.01
C ASP A 50 0.16 -9.69 -0.23
N ALA A 51 0.35 -8.37 -0.37
CA ALA A 51 1.17 -7.77 -1.39
C ALA A 51 1.78 -6.44 -0.93
N ILE A 52 2.92 -6.10 -1.54
CA ILE A 52 3.58 -4.79 -1.38
C ILE A 52 3.75 -4.18 -2.78
N LEU A 53 3.23 -2.98 -2.96
CA LEU A 53 3.50 -2.13 -4.12
C LEU A 53 4.58 -1.13 -3.70
N LEU A 54 5.75 -1.25 -4.33
CA LEU A 54 6.92 -0.42 -4.02
C LEU A 54 7.29 0.37 -5.27
N ASP A 55 7.26 1.69 -5.17
CA ASP A 55 7.92 2.55 -6.15
C ASP A 55 9.44 2.51 -5.99
N LEU A 56 10.15 2.50 -7.11
CA LEU A 56 11.62 2.35 -7.17
C LEU A 56 12.32 3.64 -7.62
N MET A 57 11.57 4.70 -7.93
CA MET A 57 12.09 5.94 -8.51
C MET A 57 12.61 6.93 -7.47
#